data_AF-A0A1I6ZSK9-F1
#
_entry.id   AF-A0A1I6ZSK9-F1
#
_cell.length_a   1.000
_cell.length_b   1.000
_cell.length_c   1.000
_cell.angle_alpha   90.00
_cell.angle_beta   90.00
_cell.angle_gamma   90.00
#
_symmetry.space_group_name_H-M   'P 1'
#
loop_
_entity.id
_entity.type
_entity.pdbx_description
1 polymer ?
#
loop_
_entity_poly.entity_id
_entity_poly.type
_entity_poly.pdbx_seq_one_letter_code
_entity_poly.pdbx_strand_id
1 'polypeptide(L)'
;MSVVVTVQSLPIASVESFAERDTSPVDFRGSEIGWPELATDVGDIYRDLPPRQREHTVVLGSHYWTASAVEFHGRRADLPDAYSGSRGFWFFGHPPAGITTVIHIGEIAPGVREHFDGVRRVGTVNNGPGVDNVVRGQPIHLADVTGVDWQRVWPEFRDMTLSL
;
A
#
# COMPACT_ATOMS: atom_id res chain seq x y z
N MET A 1 -24.54 -14.16 27.73
CA MET A 1 -24.64 -14.38 26.27
C MET A 1 -23.22 -14.45 25.71
N SER A 2 -22.59 -15.63 25.72
CA SER A 2 -21.21 -15.84 25.27
C SER A 2 -21.07 -17.25 24.69
N VAL A 3 -21.42 -17.44 23.41
CA VAL A 3 -21.03 -18.65 22.63
C VAL A 3 -20.89 -18.35 21.12
N VAL A 4 -21.37 -17.21 20.60
CA VAL A 4 -21.44 -17.02 19.12
C VAL A 4 -20.13 -16.57 18.47
N VAL A 5 -19.09 -16.18 19.22
CA VAL A 5 -17.83 -15.63 18.64
C VAL A 5 -16.84 -16.73 18.21
N THR A 6 -17.04 -18.00 18.58
CA THR A 6 -15.99 -19.03 18.47
C THR A 6 -15.94 -19.79 17.13
N VAL A 7 -16.88 -19.56 16.20
CA VAL A 7 -16.92 -20.31 14.93
C VAL A 7 -16.27 -19.55 13.75
N GLN A 8 -16.15 -18.22 13.81
CA GLN A 8 -15.57 -17.42 12.73
C GLN A 8 -14.03 -17.48 12.66
N SER A 9 -13.35 -18.02 13.67
CA SER A 9 -11.88 -18.06 13.74
C SER A 9 -11.25 -19.36 13.24
N LEU A 10 -12.05 -20.37 12.89
CA LEU A 10 -11.56 -21.66 12.39
C LEU A 10 -10.97 -21.51 10.97
N PRO A 11 -9.78 -22.08 10.68
CA PRO A 11 -9.04 -21.91 9.43
C PRO A 11 -9.60 -22.79 8.30
N ILE A 12 -10.92 -22.83 8.16
CA ILE A 12 -11.64 -23.66 7.16
C ILE A 12 -12.66 -22.79 6.43
N ALA A 13 -12.29 -21.55 6.12
CA ALA A 13 -13.04 -20.72 5.19
C ALA A 13 -12.25 -20.69 3.89
N SER A 14 -12.83 -21.20 2.80
CA SER A 14 -12.22 -21.11 1.47
C SER A 14 -12.15 -19.64 1.05
N VAL A 15 -11.17 -19.28 0.23
CA VAL A 15 -11.04 -17.91 -0.32
C VAL A 15 -12.34 -17.46 -1.00
N GLU A 16 -13.06 -18.39 -1.64
CA GLU A 16 -14.37 -18.17 -2.25
C GLU A 16 -15.43 -17.69 -1.24
N SER A 17 -15.39 -18.17 0.01
CA SER A 17 -16.32 -17.75 1.05
C SER A 17 -16.09 -16.32 1.56
N PHE A 18 -14.94 -15.71 1.26
CA PHE A 18 -14.69 -14.29 1.50
C PHE A 18 -15.15 -13.41 0.34
N ALA A 19 -15.17 -13.92 -0.90
CA ALA A 19 -15.68 -13.18 -2.05
C ALA A 19 -17.20 -12.96 -1.98
N GLU A 20 -17.93 -13.84 -1.28
CA GLU A 20 -19.38 -13.74 -1.07
C GLU A 20 -19.77 -12.91 0.18
N ARG A 21 -18.81 -12.44 0.98
CA ARG A 21 -19.07 -11.68 2.21
C ARG A 21 -18.60 -10.24 2.06
N ASP A 22 -19.45 -9.31 2.47
CA ASP A 22 -19.07 -7.91 2.70
C ASP A 22 -18.01 -7.92 3.83
N THR A 23 -16.72 -7.85 3.46
CA THR A 23 -15.65 -7.96 4.46
C THR A 23 -15.69 -6.70 5.30
N SER A 24 -16.14 -6.85 6.55
CA SER A 24 -16.05 -5.76 7.52
C SER A 24 -14.57 -5.38 7.66
N PRO A 25 -14.23 -4.10 7.82
CA PRO A 25 -12.85 -3.64 8.03
C PRO A 25 -12.11 -4.25 9.24
N VAL A 26 -12.82 -5.06 10.04
CA VAL A 26 -12.32 -5.80 11.20
C VAL A 26 -11.95 -7.24 10.84
N ASP A 27 -12.16 -7.67 9.59
CA ASP A 27 -11.69 -8.97 9.08
C ASP A 27 -10.27 -8.83 8.54
N PHE A 28 -9.30 -8.94 9.46
CA PHE A 28 -7.88 -8.83 9.15
C PHE A 28 -7.40 -9.94 8.20
N ARG A 29 -8.03 -11.13 8.22
CA ARG A 29 -7.67 -12.23 7.33
C ARG A 29 -8.13 -11.97 5.90
N GLY A 30 -9.37 -11.51 5.72
CA GLY A 30 -9.91 -11.12 4.41
C GLY A 30 -9.16 -9.92 3.80
N SER A 31 -8.65 -9.03 4.66
CA SER A 31 -7.91 -7.84 4.24
C SER A 31 -6.47 -8.14 3.75
N GLU A 32 -5.89 -9.28 4.11
CA GLU A 32 -4.58 -9.74 3.59
C GLU A 32 -4.68 -10.47 2.25
N ILE A 33 -5.90 -10.85 1.83
CA ILE A 33 -6.14 -11.45 0.52
C ILE A 33 -5.79 -10.42 -0.57
N GLY A 34 -4.94 -10.82 -1.52
CA GLY A 34 -4.47 -9.94 -2.58
C GLY A 34 -3.14 -9.24 -2.30
N TRP A 35 -2.52 -9.44 -1.13
CA TRP A 35 -1.20 -8.87 -0.82
C TRP A 35 -0.08 -9.37 -1.75
N PRO A 36 0.03 -10.67 -2.06
CA PRO A 36 1.00 -11.14 -3.06
C PRO A 36 0.78 -10.54 -4.44
N GLU A 37 -0.47 -10.41 -4.86
CA GLU A 37 -0.86 -9.83 -6.15
C GLU A 37 -0.55 -8.33 -6.20
N LEU A 38 -0.89 -7.58 -5.14
CA LEU A 38 -0.50 -6.17 -4.99
C LEU A 38 1.02 -5.99 -5.10
N ALA A 39 1.81 -6.81 -4.39
CA ALA A 39 3.26 -6.72 -4.48
C ALA A 39 3.78 -7.09 -5.88
N THR A 40 3.08 -8.00 -6.58
CA THR A 40 3.40 -8.35 -7.97
C THR A 40 3.12 -7.18 -8.92
N ASP A 41 1.96 -6.53 -8.82
CA ASP A 41 1.58 -5.36 -9.62
C ASP A 41 2.59 -4.21 -9.43
N VAL A 42 2.96 -3.92 -8.17
CA VAL A 42 3.99 -2.91 -7.86
C VAL A 42 5.36 -3.34 -8.40
N GLY A 43 5.68 -4.63 -8.34
CA GLY A 43 6.87 -5.23 -8.94
C GLY A 43 6.97 -5.03 -10.43
N ASP A 44 5.90 -5.25 -11.16
CA ASP A 44 5.86 -5.06 -12.61
C ASP A 44 6.04 -3.58 -12.97
N ILE A 45 5.33 -2.69 -12.28
CA ILE A 45 5.49 -1.24 -12.46
C ILE A 45 6.93 -0.80 -12.18
N TYR A 46 7.53 -1.27 -11.07
CA TYR A 46 8.90 -0.95 -10.71
C TYR A 46 9.92 -1.45 -11.74
N ARG A 47 9.72 -2.68 -12.24
CA ARG A 47 10.57 -3.29 -13.27
C ARG A 47 10.43 -2.67 -14.65
N ASP A 48 9.32 -1.99 -14.93
CA ASP A 48 9.12 -1.26 -16.18
C ASP A 48 9.77 0.14 -16.16
N LEU A 49 10.16 0.65 -14.99
CA LEU A 49 10.85 1.93 -14.90
C LEU A 49 12.24 1.87 -15.55
N PRO A 50 12.70 2.96 -16.20
CA PRO A 50 14.09 3.09 -16.65
C PRO A 50 15.08 2.78 -15.51
N PRO A 51 16.21 2.08 -15.78
CA PRO A 51 17.11 1.61 -14.72
C PRO A 51 17.55 2.71 -13.73
N ARG A 52 17.90 3.89 -14.23
CA ARG A 52 18.29 5.03 -13.37
C ARG A 52 17.14 5.56 -12.51
N GLN A 53 15.91 5.55 -13.04
CA GLN A 53 14.75 5.98 -12.27
C GLN A 53 14.42 4.96 -11.17
N ARG A 54 14.56 3.68 -11.50
CA ARG A 54 14.32 2.56 -10.60
C ARG A 54 15.19 2.61 -9.34
N GLU A 55 16.47 2.98 -9.48
CA GLU A 55 17.41 3.15 -8.37
C GLU A 55 17.01 4.29 -7.40
N HIS A 56 16.22 5.26 -7.86
CA HIS A 56 15.76 6.42 -7.08
C HIS A 56 14.25 6.39 -6.82
N THR A 57 13.66 5.19 -6.82
CA THR A 57 12.22 4.98 -6.59
C THR A 57 11.97 4.26 -5.27
N VAL A 58 10.95 4.71 -4.54
CA VAL A 58 10.40 4.02 -3.35
C VAL A 58 8.91 3.76 -3.52
N VAL A 59 8.34 2.94 -2.65
CA VAL A 59 6.89 2.73 -2.56
C VAL A 59 6.32 3.53 -1.39
N LEU A 60 5.20 4.20 -1.61
CA LEU A 60 4.48 4.93 -0.56
C LEU A 60 3.01 4.48 -0.54
N GLY A 61 2.58 3.85 0.55
CA GLY A 61 1.18 3.48 0.74
C GLY A 61 0.39 4.60 1.41
N SER A 62 -0.79 4.93 0.89
CA SER A 62 -1.75 5.82 1.57
C SER A 62 -2.18 5.26 2.93
N HIS A 63 -2.16 3.92 3.06
CA HIS A 63 -2.45 3.21 4.29
C HIS A 63 -1.33 2.24 4.66
N TYR A 64 -1.18 2.01 5.96
CA TYR A 64 -0.20 1.07 6.49
C TYR A 64 -0.45 -0.35 5.98
N TRP A 65 -1.70 -0.69 5.62
CA TRP A 65 -2.08 -2.00 5.13
C TRP A 65 -1.38 -2.33 3.80
N THR A 66 -1.44 -1.44 2.81
CA THR A 66 -0.77 -1.64 1.52
C THR A 66 0.74 -1.49 1.59
N ALA A 67 1.25 -0.57 2.42
CA ALA A 67 2.68 -0.49 2.68
C ALA A 67 3.23 -1.77 3.33
N SER A 68 2.47 -2.37 4.26
CA SER A 68 2.85 -3.64 4.90
C SER A 68 2.85 -4.81 3.91
N ALA A 69 1.92 -4.84 2.95
CA ALA A 69 1.90 -5.84 1.90
C ALA A 69 3.18 -5.82 1.07
N VAL A 70 3.59 -4.63 0.64
CA VAL A 70 4.83 -4.45 -0.14
C VAL A 70 6.05 -4.73 0.71
N GLU A 71 6.09 -4.27 1.95
CA GLU A 71 7.19 -4.54 2.88
C GLU A 71 7.39 -6.05 3.12
N PHE A 72 6.29 -6.80 3.29
CA PHE A 72 6.35 -8.23 3.59
C PHE A 72 6.63 -9.10 2.36
N HIS A 73 5.95 -8.83 1.23
CA HIS A 73 6.07 -9.64 0.01
C HIS A 73 7.17 -9.14 -0.94
N GLY A 74 7.45 -7.84 -0.94
CA GLY A 74 8.38 -7.18 -1.86
C GLY A 74 9.85 -7.50 -1.61
N ARG A 75 10.23 -7.84 -0.38
CA ARG A 75 11.61 -8.25 -0.03
C ARG A 75 12.11 -9.45 -0.82
N ARG A 76 11.21 -10.36 -1.24
CA ARG A 76 11.57 -11.52 -2.07
C ARG A 76 11.54 -11.23 -3.57
N ALA A 77 11.03 -10.06 -3.96
CA ALA A 77 10.80 -9.65 -5.34
C ALA A 77 11.68 -8.45 -5.75
N ASP A 78 12.74 -8.16 -4.98
CA ASP A 78 13.66 -7.04 -5.17
C ASP A 78 12.96 -5.67 -5.34
N LEU A 79 11.86 -5.48 -4.59
CA LEU A 79 11.19 -4.19 -4.51
C LEU A 79 11.96 -3.21 -3.62
N PRO A 80 11.86 -1.89 -3.87
CA PRO A 80 12.44 -0.90 -2.99
C PRO A 80 11.65 -0.83 -1.67
N ASP A 81 12.23 -0.17 -0.68
CA ASP A 81 11.60 0.01 0.63
C ASP A 81 10.23 0.70 0.51
N ALA A 82 9.31 0.26 1.37
CA ALA A 82 7.96 0.81 1.46
C ALA A 82 7.84 1.77 2.66
N TYR A 83 7.11 2.86 2.46
CA TYR A 83 6.83 3.88 3.45
C TYR A 83 5.32 4.11 3.57
N SER A 84 4.87 4.61 4.70
CA SER A 84 3.50 5.13 4.86
C SER A 84 3.45 6.05 6.05
N GLY A 85 2.72 7.16 5.91
CA GLY A 85 2.43 8.04 7.03
C GLY A 85 1.26 7.58 7.90
N SER A 86 0.65 6.45 7.57
CA SER A 86 -0.48 5.89 8.28
C SER A 86 -0.05 5.19 9.57
N ARG A 87 -0.63 5.63 10.69
CA ARG A 87 -0.56 4.99 12.01
C ARG A 87 0.87 4.65 12.44
N GLY A 88 1.07 3.44 12.96
CA GLY A 88 2.35 2.95 13.45
C GLY A 88 3.43 2.93 12.37
N PHE A 89 3.06 2.81 11.09
CA PHE A 89 4.02 2.71 9.99
C PHE A 89 4.86 3.98 9.85
N TRP A 90 4.28 5.15 10.18
CA TRP A 90 4.98 6.43 10.16
C TRP A 90 6.27 6.45 10.99
N PHE A 91 6.32 5.64 12.06
CA PHE A 91 7.47 5.55 12.96
C PHE A 91 8.62 4.69 12.44
N PHE A 92 8.43 3.93 11.34
CA PHE A 92 9.50 3.14 10.73
C PHE A 92 10.47 3.97 9.88
N GLY A 93 10.17 5.25 9.66
CA GLY A 93 11.05 6.21 9.00
C GLY A 93 10.41 6.84 7.77
N HIS A 94 11.19 7.70 7.11
CA HIS A 94 10.82 8.40 5.89
C HIS A 94 11.71 7.95 4.73
N PRO A 95 11.32 8.22 3.47
CA PRO A 95 12.19 7.95 2.33
C PRO A 95 13.55 8.65 2.44
N PRO A 96 14.65 8.05 1.95
CA PRO A 96 15.98 8.66 2.04
C PRO A 96 16.09 9.91 1.16
N ALA A 97 17.14 10.69 1.38
CA ALA A 97 17.47 11.80 0.48
C ALA A 97 17.82 11.27 -0.92
N GLY A 98 17.48 12.03 -1.97
CA GLY A 98 17.81 11.68 -3.36
C GLY A 98 16.80 10.75 -4.04
N ILE A 99 15.70 10.41 -3.40
CA ILE A 99 14.54 9.81 -4.08
C ILE A 99 13.93 10.84 -5.03
N THR A 100 13.70 10.43 -6.27
CA THR A 100 13.10 11.28 -7.32
C THR A 100 11.76 10.76 -7.79
N THR A 101 11.40 9.52 -7.45
CA THR A 101 10.16 8.90 -7.90
C THR A 101 9.50 8.12 -6.76
N VAL A 102 8.17 8.22 -6.69
CA VAL A 102 7.35 7.43 -5.77
C VAL A 102 6.33 6.63 -6.57
N ILE A 103 6.26 5.33 -6.30
CA ILE A 103 5.08 4.51 -6.63
C ILE A 103 4.11 4.64 -5.45
N HIS A 104 3.04 5.42 -5.63
CA HIS A 104 2.06 5.67 -4.58
C HIS A 104 0.86 4.73 -4.73
N ILE A 105 0.50 4.03 -3.67
CA ILE A 105 -0.65 3.09 -3.64
C ILE A 105 -1.80 3.75 -2.89
N GLY A 106 -2.96 3.82 -3.53
CA GLY A 106 -4.16 4.45 -3.00
C GLY A 106 -4.28 5.93 -3.36
N GLU A 107 -5.35 6.54 -2.85
CA GLU A 107 -5.64 7.96 -3.03
C GLU A 107 -4.59 8.84 -2.35
N ILE A 108 -4.17 9.90 -3.03
CA ILE A 108 -3.17 10.84 -2.52
C ILE A 108 -3.89 11.96 -1.79
N ALA A 109 -3.69 12.06 -0.47
CA ALA A 109 -4.28 13.12 0.34
C ALA A 109 -3.82 14.51 -0.15
N PRO A 110 -4.69 15.55 -0.10
CA PRO A 110 -4.33 16.89 -0.61
C PRO A 110 -3.01 17.46 -0.07
N GLY A 111 -2.76 17.37 1.24
CA GLY A 111 -1.50 17.86 1.84
C GLY A 111 -0.26 17.05 1.42
N VAL A 112 -0.42 15.77 1.11
CA VAL A 112 0.66 14.94 0.53
C VAL A 112 0.88 15.31 -0.94
N ARG A 113 -0.21 15.55 -1.68
CA ARG A 113 -0.19 15.86 -3.12
C ARG A 113 0.62 17.10 -3.45
N GLU A 114 0.71 18.07 -2.54
CA GLU A 114 1.47 19.31 -2.69
C GLU A 114 2.98 19.08 -2.85
N HIS A 115 3.50 17.96 -2.35
CA HIS A 115 4.92 17.62 -2.45
C HIS A 115 5.27 16.84 -3.72
N PHE A 116 4.28 16.52 -4.55
CA PHE A 116 4.43 15.65 -5.71
C PHE A 116 4.24 16.43 -7.01
N ASP A 117 5.01 16.07 -8.02
CA ASP A 117 4.87 16.57 -9.38
C ASP A 117 4.54 15.43 -10.35
N GLY A 118 3.94 15.79 -11.50
CA GLY A 118 3.73 14.82 -12.59
C GLY A 118 2.90 13.58 -12.24
N VAL A 119 2.02 13.67 -11.22
CA VAL A 119 1.23 12.52 -10.74
C VAL A 119 0.38 11.95 -11.87
N ARG A 120 0.64 10.68 -12.20
CA ARG A 120 -0.11 9.92 -13.20
C ARG A 120 -0.54 8.57 -12.63
N ARG A 121 -1.78 8.16 -12.90
CA ARG A 121 -2.23 6.81 -12.60
C ARG A 121 -1.58 5.84 -13.58
N VAL A 122 -0.93 4.81 -13.06
CA VAL A 122 -0.19 3.80 -13.84
C VAL A 122 -0.80 2.41 -13.72
N GLY A 123 -1.69 2.22 -12.74
CA GLY A 123 -2.34 0.94 -12.52
C GLY A 123 -3.48 1.06 -11.53
N THR A 124 -4.03 -0.11 -11.23
CA THR A 124 -5.01 -0.34 -10.18
C THR A 124 -4.67 -1.67 -9.57
N VAL A 125 -4.72 -1.76 -8.25
CA VAL A 125 -4.40 -2.98 -7.54
C VAL A 125 -5.39 -4.07 -7.91
N ASN A 126 -4.88 -5.17 -8.45
CA ASN A 126 -5.62 -6.39 -8.67
C ASN A 126 -5.43 -7.30 -7.47
N ASN A 127 -6.49 -7.53 -6.71
CA ASN A 127 -6.42 -8.41 -5.54
C ASN A 127 -6.80 -9.86 -5.88
N GLY A 128 -6.73 -10.25 -7.16
CA GLY A 128 -6.91 -11.61 -7.68
C GLY A 128 -8.36 -12.11 -7.56
N PRO A 129 -8.70 -12.90 -6.52
CA PRO A 129 -10.02 -13.52 -6.31
C PRO A 129 -11.26 -12.60 -6.28
N GLY A 130 -11.11 -11.27 -6.43
CA GLY A 130 -12.25 -10.35 -6.47
C GLY A 130 -12.94 -10.16 -5.11
N VAL A 131 -12.24 -10.47 -4.01
CA VAL A 131 -12.72 -10.21 -2.64
C VAL A 131 -12.86 -8.71 -2.45
N ASP A 132 -14.00 -8.21 -1.98
CA ASP A 132 -14.11 -6.77 -1.73
C ASP A 132 -13.40 -6.44 -0.43
N ASN A 133 -12.21 -5.82 -0.53
CA ASN A 133 -11.37 -5.48 0.62
C ASN A 133 -10.59 -4.18 0.38
N VAL A 134 -9.91 -3.69 1.42
CA VAL A 134 -9.18 -2.40 1.40
C VAL A 134 -8.09 -2.30 0.33
N VAL A 135 -7.67 -3.43 -0.24
CA VAL A 135 -6.62 -3.50 -1.27
C VAL A 135 -7.21 -3.42 -2.67
N ARG A 136 -8.46 -3.87 -2.86
CA ARG A 136 -9.11 -3.95 -4.17
C ARG A 136 -9.36 -2.58 -4.77
N GLY A 137 -9.00 -2.42 -6.05
CA GLY A 137 -9.41 -1.24 -6.81
C GLY A 137 -8.66 0.04 -6.46
N GLN A 138 -7.72 -0.02 -5.51
CA GLN A 138 -6.90 1.14 -5.17
C GLN A 138 -6.06 1.57 -6.36
N PRO A 139 -6.00 2.87 -6.71
CA PRO A 139 -5.17 3.32 -7.80
C PRO A 139 -3.70 3.21 -7.43
N ILE A 140 -2.86 2.91 -8.42
CA ILE A 140 -1.41 3.03 -8.30
C ILE A 140 -0.98 4.22 -9.13
N HIS A 141 -0.27 5.15 -8.51
CA HIS A 141 0.23 6.37 -9.14
C HIS A 141 1.76 6.34 -9.22
N LEU A 142 2.30 6.98 -10.25
CA LEU A 142 3.70 7.38 -10.28
C LEU A 142 3.79 8.89 -10.12
N ALA A 143 4.66 9.35 -9.23
CA ALA A 143 4.87 10.75 -8.92
C ALA A 143 6.36 11.10 -8.95
N ASP A 144 6.68 12.29 -9.43
CA ASP A 144 7.99 12.92 -9.27
C ASP A 144 8.06 13.59 -7.90
N VAL A 145 9.15 13.36 -7.19
CA VAL A 145 9.45 13.92 -5.86
C VAL A 145 10.85 14.51 -5.80
N THR A 146 11.40 14.89 -6.95
CA THR A 146 12.75 15.44 -7.07
C THR A 146 12.89 16.69 -6.22
N GLY A 147 13.85 16.66 -5.29
CA GLY A 147 14.14 17.79 -4.40
C GLY A 147 13.28 17.86 -3.14
N VAL A 148 12.38 16.90 -2.91
CA VAL A 148 11.64 16.80 -1.64
C VAL A 148 12.62 16.50 -0.50
N ASP A 149 12.61 17.37 0.51
CA ASP A 149 13.31 17.15 1.78
C ASP A 149 12.41 16.30 2.69
N TRP A 150 12.52 14.98 2.57
CA TRP A 150 11.72 14.03 3.33
C TRP A 150 11.80 14.23 4.83
N GLN A 151 12.98 14.56 5.37
CA GLN A 151 13.12 14.78 6.81
C GLN A 151 12.29 15.99 7.27
N ARG A 152 12.22 17.03 6.44
CA ARG A 152 11.43 18.23 6.72
C ARG A 152 9.93 18.00 6.56
N VAL A 153 9.50 17.33 5.48
CA VAL A 153 8.08 17.22 5.13
C VAL A 153 7.37 16.02 5.75
N TRP A 154 8.11 14.98 6.19
CA TRP A 154 7.50 13.76 6.75
C TRP A 154 6.51 13.95 7.90
N PRO A 155 6.66 14.94 8.80
CA PRO A 155 5.64 15.23 9.80
C PRO A 155 4.25 15.54 9.21
N GLU A 156 4.17 16.09 8.00
CA GLU A 156 2.92 16.41 7.30
C GLU A 156 2.21 15.16 6.76
N PHE A 157 2.96 14.07 6.55
CA PHE A 157 2.42 12.80 6.06
C PHE A 157 1.73 12.00 7.18
N ARG A 158 1.84 12.44 8.44
CA ARG A 158 1.33 11.70 9.61
C ARG A 158 -0.19 11.66 9.63
N ASP A 159 -0.76 10.49 9.44
CA ASP A 159 -2.20 10.24 9.54
C ASP A 159 -2.52 9.14 10.55
N MET A 160 -3.25 9.48 11.61
CA MET A 160 -3.68 8.55 12.66
C MET A 160 -5.14 8.12 12.53
N THR A 161 -5.84 8.55 11.47
CA THR A 161 -7.25 8.23 11.26
C THR A 161 -7.44 6.79 10.77
N LEU A 162 -8.63 6.25 10.98
CA LEU A 162 -9.09 5.04 10.31
C LEU A 162 -10.08 5.46 9.24
N SER A 163 -9.56 5.88 8.10
CA SER A 163 -10.36 6.12 6.91
C SER A 163 -10.26 4.85 6.06
N LEU A 164 -11.38 4.18 5.84
CA LEU A 164 -11.53 2.93 5.09
C LEU A 164 -12.37 3.19 3.86
#